data_AF-A0A2D8RUW5-F1
#
_entry.id   AF-A0A2D8RUW5-F1
#
_cell.length_a   1.000
_cell.length_b   1.000
_cell.length_c   1.000
_cell.angle_alpha   90.00
_cell.angle_beta   90.00
_cell.angle_gamma   90.00
#
_symmetry.space_group_name_H-M   'P 1'
#
loop_
_entity.id
_entity.type
_entity.pdbx_description
1 polymer ?
#
loop_
_entity_poly.entity_id
_entity_poly.type
_entity_poly.pdbx_seq_one_letter_code
_entity_poly.pdbx_strand_id
1 'polypeptide(L)'
;MKCLVQFCMLFGLGLCFAGVFSGDATAQSANGIPDCINSDTNGTRLADGSAWWNRRTPEQQKYIRELPCKERYIPMVCVFLWDPDLRGCTNKGVAEYRADKACSAEGYELLSAEHAECKERFKKTFVPPFPNPTS
;
A
#
# COMPACT_ATOMS: atom_id res chain seq x y z
N MET A 1 39.51 -40.86 -12.26
CA MET A 1 38.38 -39.97 -11.94
C MET A 1 38.69 -39.06 -10.74
N LYS A 2 39.73 -38.22 -10.83
CA LYS A 2 40.09 -37.25 -9.78
C LYS A 2 40.25 -35.81 -10.31
N CYS A 3 40.42 -35.62 -11.62
CA CYS A 3 40.65 -34.31 -12.22
C CYS A 3 39.36 -33.53 -12.55
N LEU A 4 38.20 -34.19 -12.69
CA LEU A 4 36.94 -33.53 -13.04
C LEU A 4 36.32 -32.75 -11.85
N VAL A 5 36.53 -33.21 -10.62
CA VAL A 5 35.95 -32.60 -9.42
C VAL A 5 36.68 -31.29 -9.03
N GLN A 6 37.97 -31.17 -9.37
CA GLN A 6 38.74 -29.95 -9.11
C GLN A 6 38.40 -28.80 -10.06
N PHE A 7 38.01 -29.07 -11.30
CA PHE A 7 37.62 -28.01 -12.24
C PHE A 7 36.29 -27.35 -11.88
N CYS A 8 35.31 -28.09 -11.31
CA CYS A 8 34.05 -27.52 -10.86
C CYS A 8 34.22 -26.59 -9.64
N MET A 9 35.19 -26.86 -8.75
CA MET A 9 35.44 -26.01 -7.59
C MET A 9 36.16 -24.70 -7.95
N LEU A 10 37.03 -24.71 -8.96
CA LEU A 10 37.74 -23.51 -9.41
C LEU A 10 36.86 -22.58 -10.27
N PHE A 11 35.94 -23.13 -11.09
CA PHE A 11 34.96 -22.32 -11.81
C PHE A 11 33.83 -21.78 -10.93
N GLY A 12 33.49 -22.49 -9.85
CA GLY A 12 32.48 -22.05 -8.88
C GLY A 12 32.90 -20.83 -8.06
N LEU A 13 34.21 -20.64 -7.81
CA LEU A 13 34.71 -19.51 -7.03
C LEU A 13 34.98 -18.25 -7.87
N GLY A 14 35.18 -18.38 -9.19
CA GLY A 14 35.43 -17.25 -10.08
C GLY A 14 34.18 -16.45 -10.47
N LEU A 15 32.99 -17.08 -10.42
CA LEU A 15 31.72 -16.42 -10.73
C LEU A 15 31.14 -15.62 -9.56
N CYS A 16 31.69 -15.75 -8.35
CA CYS A 16 31.26 -14.97 -7.19
C CYS A 16 31.90 -13.57 -7.13
N PHE A 17 32.93 -13.28 -7.94
CA PHE A 17 33.66 -12.00 -7.89
C PHE A 17 33.37 -11.03 -9.06
N ALA A 18 32.67 -11.47 -10.11
CA ALA A 18 32.30 -10.60 -11.24
C ALA A 18 30.94 -9.90 -11.08
N GLY A 19 30.28 -10.05 -9.92
CA GLY A 19 29.02 -9.36 -9.60
C GLY A 19 29.20 -8.07 -8.79
N VAL A 20 30.43 -7.68 -8.47
CA VAL A 20 30.75 -6.56 -7.56
C VAL A 20 31.18 -5.31 -8.34
N PHE A 21 30.41 -4.94 -9.35
CA PHE A 21 30.32 -3.54 -9.81
C PHE A 21 28.95 -3.06 -9.34
N SER A 22 28.84 -2.47 -8.16
CA SER A 22 28.95 -1.01 -7.97
C SER A 22 28.21 -0.23 -9.07
N GLY A 23 26.95 -0.60 -9.30
CA GLY A 23 25.95 0.36 -9.71
C GLY A 23 25.23 0.82 -8.46
N ASP A 24 25.61 1.99 -7.94
CA ASP A 24 24.72 2.83 -7.15
C ASP A 24 23.48 3.09 -8.00
N ALA A 25 22.54 2.16 -7.94
CA ALA A 25 21.14 2.47 -8.13
C ALA A 25 20.56 2.66 -6.72
N THR A 26 21.08 3.66 -6.00
CA THR A 26 20.17 4.58 -5.31
C THR A 26 19.32 5.30 -6.37
N ALA A 27 18.55 4.53 -7.16
CA ALA A 27 17.23 4.97 -7.53
C ALA A 27 16.44 4.92 -6.21
N GLN A 28 16.68 5.93 -5.37
CA GLN A 28 15.59 6.50 -4.59
C GLN A 28 14.51 6.72 -5.63
N SER A 29 13.54 5.80 -5.69
CA SER A 29 12.27 6.07 -6.30
C SER A 29 11.89 7.44 -5.76
N ALA A 30 11.79 8.44 -6.63
CA ALA A 30 11.41 9.79 -6.28
C ALA A 30 10.02 9.86 -5.60
N ASN A 31 9.35 8.72 -5.43
CA ASN A 31 8.14 8.51 -4.66
C ASN A 31 8.35 7.44 -3.58
N GLY A 32 9.06 7.79 -2.51
CA GLY A 32 9.24 6.95 -1.33
C GLY A 32 7.92 6.49 -0.71
N ILE A 33 8.00 5.49 0.18
CA ILE A 33 6.84 5.12 1.02
C ILE A 33 6.41 6.36 1.77
N PRO A 34 5.10 6.69 1.80
CA PRO A 34 4.66 7.82 2.58
C PRO A 34 4.97 7.65 4.07
N ASP A 35 5.53 8.69 4.69
CA ASP A 35 6.11 8.64 6.05
C ASP A 35 5.16 8.05 7.10
N CYS A 36 3.88 8.38 7.04
CA CYS A 36 2.89 7.90 8.01
C CYS A 36 2.43 6.44 7.83
N ILE A 37 2.98 5.70 6.86
CA ILE A 37 2.79 4.24 6.75
C ILE A 37 3.82 3.50 7.60
N ASN A 38 5.02 4.07 7.76
CA ASN A 38 6.06 3.51 8.60
C ASN A 38 5.88 4.06 10.03
N SER A 39 5.52 3.21 10.97
CA SER A 39 5.57 3.57 12.39
C SER A 39 6.88 3.06 12.98
N ASP A 40 7.72 3.95 13.50
CA ASP A 40 8.93 3.59 14.26
C ASP A 40 8.61 2.70 15.49
N THR A 41 7.36 2.71 15.94
CA THR A 41 6.86 2.00 17.12
C THR A 41 6.54 0.51 16.94
N ASN A 42 6.47 -0.02 15.71
CA ASN A 42 6.04 -1.42 15.48
C ASN A 42 7.16 -2.39 15.10
N GLY A 43 8.43 -1.99 15.16
CA GLY A 43 9.56 -2.89 14.92
C GLY A 43 9.69 -3.44 13.50
N THR A 44 8.83 -3.01 12.56
CA THR A 44 8.96 -3.30 11.14
C THR A 44 10.17 -2.55 10.61
N ARG A 45 11.19 -3.28 10.18
CA ARG A 45 12.38 -2.66 9.59
C ARG A 45 11.95 -1.88 8.35
N LEU A 46 12.44 -0.65 8.19
CA LEU A 46 12.20 0.19 7.00
C LEU A 46 12.44 -0.57 5.68
N ALA A 47 13.40 -1.51 5.68
CA ALA A 47 13.68 -2.40 4.56
C ALA A 47 12.46 -3.27 4.15
N ASP A 48 11.69 -3.78 5.11
CA ASP A 48 10.53 -4.67 4.85
C ASP A 48 9.36 -3.88 4.25
N GLY A 49 9.14 -2.65 4.72
CA GLY A 49 8.16 -1.75 4.13
C GLY A 49 8.51 -1.39 2.69
N SER A 50 9.80 -1.18 2.40
CA SER A 50 10.28 -0.80 1.07
C SER A 50 10.12 -1.93 0.05
N ALA A 51 10.41 -3.17 0.45
CA ALA A 51 10.19 -4.34 -0.39
C ALA A 51 8.71 -4.55 -0.71
N TRP A 52 7.81 -4.33 0.25
CA TRP A 52 6.37 -4.41 0.01
C TRP A 52 5.88 -3.31 -0.94
N TRP A 53 6.33 -2.08 -0.73
CA TRP A 53 5.96 -0.90 -1.52
C TRP A 53 6.40 -0.99 -2.98
N ASN A 54 7.63 -1.42 -3.21
CA ASN A 54 8.22 -1.50 -4.56
C ASN A 54 7.57 -2.60 -5.41
N ARG A 55 6.86 -3.55 -4.80
CA ARG A 55 6.06 -4.57 -5.51
C ARG A 55 4.67 -4.07 -5.93
N ARG A 56 4.26 -2.87 -5.53
CA ARG A 56 2.95 -2.30 -5.88
C ARG A 56 2.98 -1.68 -7.26
N THR A 57 1.89 -1.82 -8.01
CA THR A 57 1.76 -1.16 -9.32
C THR A 57 1.67 0.37 -9.14
N PRO A 58 1.96 1.17 -10.18
CA PRO A 58 1.81 2.63 -10.10
C PRO A 58 0.41 3.08 -9.66
N GLU A 59 -0.62 2.37 -10.12
CA GLU A 59 -2.01 2.62 -9.71
C GLU A 59 -2.25 2.32 -8.23
N GLN A 60 -1.74 1.19 -7.72
CA GLN A 60 -1.84 0.87 -6.30
C GLN A 60 -1.15 1.92 -5.43
N GLN A 61 0.05 2.32 -5.82
CA GLN A 61 0.78 3.35 -5.10
C GLN A 61 0.09 4.72 -5.19
N LYS A 62 -0.58 5.04 -6.31
CA LYS A 62 -1.38 6.27 -6.49
C LYS A 62 -2.47 6.35 -5.42
N TYR A 63 -3.35 5.36 -5.34
CA TYR A 63 -4.46 5.38 -4.38
C TYR A 63 -3.99 5.43 -2.92
N ILE A 64 -2.86 4.79 -2.60
CA ILE A 64 -2.26 4.87 -1.27
C ILE A 64 -1.70 6.28 -0.99
N ARG A 65 -0.99 6.89 -1.94
CA ARG A 65 -0.34 8.21 -1.73
C ARG A 65 -1.34 9.35 -1.61
N GLU A 66 -2.35 9.35 -2.47
CA GLU A 66 -3.28 10.48 -2.62
C GLU A 66 -4.29 10.59 -1.46
N LEU A 67 -4.47 9.54 -0.66
CA LEU A 67 -5.30 9.60 0.54
C LEU A 67 -4.58 10.21 1.75
N PRO A 68 -5.32 10.89 2.65
CA PRO A 68 -4.83 11.26 3.97
C PRO A 68 -4.32 10.05 4.75
N CYS A 69 -3.31 10.24 5.60
CA CYS A 69 -2.65 9.15 6.36
C CYS A 69 -3.62 8.20 7.07
N LYS A 70 -4.66 8.74 7.71
CA LYS A 70 -5.66 7.95 8.44
C LYS A 70 -6.51 7.04 7.54
N GLU A 71 -6.51 7.28 6.23
CA GLU A 71 -7.31 6.57 5.23
C GLU A 71 -6.43 5.66 4.35
N ARG A 72 -5.10 5.78 4.40
CA ARG A 72 -4.17 5.02 3.54
C ARG A 72 -4.25 3.52 3.73
N TYR A 73 -4.71 3.04 4.88
CA TYR A 73 -4.93 1.62 5.12
C TYR A 73 -6.04 1.04 4.23
N ILE A 74 -6.99 1.84 3.79
CA ILE A 74 -8.14 1.41 2.98
C ILE A 74 -7.66 0.81 1.64
N PRO A 75 -6.91 1.53 0.78
CA PRO A 75 -6.39 0.94 -0.44
C PRO A 75 -5.38 -0.19 -0.16
N MET A 76 -4.67 -0.17 0.97
CA MET A 76 -3.78 -1.28 1.35
C MET A 76 -4.57 -2.58 1.60
N VAL A 77 -5.72 -2.49 2.27
CA VAL A 77 -6.64 -3.63 2.47
C VAL A 77 -7.21 -4.10 1.13
N CYS A 78 -7.67 -3.19 0.26
CA CYS A 78 -8.16 -3.57 -1.06
C CYS A 78 -7.11 -4.32 -1.89
N VAL A 79 -5.85 -3.87 -1.83
CA VAL A 79 -4.71 -4.56 -2.46
C VAL A 79 -4.47 -5.94 -1.84
N PHE A 80 -4.52 -6.04 -0.51
CA PHE A 80 -4.34 -7.30 0.20
C PHE A 80 -5.46 -8.30 -0.09
N LEU A 81 -6.68 -7.84 -0.34
CA LEU A 81 -7.82 -8.68 -0.73
C LEU A 81 -7.83 -9.04 -2.22
N TRP A 82 -6.83 -8.60 -3.01
CA TRP A 82 -6.79 -8.76 -4.46
C TRP A 82 -8.06 -8.26 -5.16
N ASP A 83 -8.63 -7.15 -4.70
CA ASP A 83 -9.84 -6.60 -5.31
C ASP A 83 -9.58 -6.20 -6.77
N PRO A 84 -10.36 -6.72 -7.75
CA PRO A 84 -10.16 -6.42 -9.15
C PRO A 84 -10.55 -4.98 -9.52
N ASP A 85 -11.41 -4.31 -8.77
CA ASP A 85 -11.77 -2.90 -8.91
C ASP A 85 -11.20 -2.10 -7.73
N LEU A 86 -9.89 -1.91 -7.74
CA LEU A 86 -9.17 -1.23 -6.67
C LEU A 86 -9.71 0.18 -6.40
N ARG A 87 -10.11 0.91 -7.44
CA ARG A 87 -10.70 2.24 -7.31
C ARG A 87 -12.06 2.18 -6.62
N GLY A 88 -12.95 1.29 -7.08
CA GLY A 88 -14.27 1.08 -6.48
C GLY A 88 -14.17 0.65 -5.02
N CYS A 89 -13.31 -0.32 -4.71
CA CYS A 89 -13.04 -0.75 -3.34
C CYS A 89 -12.54 0.42 -2.47
N THR A 90 -11.59 1.20 -2.98
CA THR A 90 -11.04 2.34 -2.23
C THR A 90 -12.08 3.43 -1.98
N ASN A 91 -12.84 3.83 -3.00
CA ASN A 91 -13.90 4.84 -2.86
C ASN A 91 -14.98 4.39 -1.88
N LYS A 92 -15.42 3.13 -1.97
CA LYS A 92 -16.39 2.57 -1.02
C LYS A 92 -15.85 2.57 0.40
N GLY A 93 -14.61 2.11 0.61
CA GLY A 93 -13.99 2.09 1.92
C GLY A 93 -13.82 3.50 2.52
N VAL A 94 -13.44 4.49 1.70
CA VAL A 94 -13.34 5.90 2.13
C VAL A 94 -14.71 6.46 2.48
N ALA A 95 -15.75 6.15 1.69
CA ALA A 95 -17.11 6.57 1.99
C ALA A 95 -17.57 6.03 3.35
N GLU A 96 -17.37 4.72 3.59
CA GLU A 96 -17.73 4.09 4.87
C GLU A 96 -16.95 4.70 6.03
N TYR A 97 -15.62 4.84 5.91
CA TYR A 97 -14.77 5.40 6.97
C TYR A 97 -15.19 6.83 7.33
N ARG A 98 -15.38 7.69 6.33
CA ARG A 98 -15.74 9.10 6.57
C ARG A 98 -17.16 9.23 7.10
N ALA A 99 -18.10 8.41 6.63
CA ALA A 99 -19.45 8.35 7.16
C ALA A 99 -19.44 7.94 8.64
N ASP A 100 -18.71 6.89 8.99
CA ASP A 100 -18.57 6.44 10.39
C ASP A 100 -18.02 7.56 11.27
N LYS A 101 -16.98 8.26 10.82
CA LYS A 101 -16.38 9.36 11.59
C LYS A 101 -17.30 10.56 11.73
N ALA A 102 -18.00 10.95 10.68
CA ALA A 102 -18.94 12.07 10.71
C ALA A 102 -20.11 11.78 11.66
N CYS A 103 -20.75 10.62 11.50
CA CYS A 103 -21.91 10.24 12.29
C CYS A 103 -21.56 9.94 13.75
N SER A 104 -20.38 9.36 14.03
CA SER A 104 -19.90 9.23 15.42
C SER A 104 -19.64 10.60 16.07
N ALA A 105 -19.21 11.60 15.28
CA ALA A 105 -19.00 12.96 15.79
C ALA A 105 -20.32 13.70 16.10
N GLU A 106 -21.42 13.30 15.46
CA GLU A 106 -22.79 13.74 15.81
C GLU A 106 -23.33 13.08 17.08
N GLY A 107 -22.59 12.12 17.67
CA GLY A 107 -22.94 11.43 18.91
C GLY A 107 -23.78 10.17 18.72
N TYR A 108 -24.00 9.73 17.49
CA TYR A 108 -24.70 8.47 17.23
C TYR A 108 -23.80 7.26 17.57
N GLU A 109 -24.37 6.28 18.29
CA GLU A 109 -23.64 5.07 18.67
C GLU A 109 -23.34 4.19 17.45
N LEU A 110 -22.16 3.54 17.41
CA LEU A 110 -21.63 2.83 16.24
C LEU A 110 -22.63 1.85 15.57
N LEU A 111 -23.44 1.15 16.37
CA LEU A 111 -24.35 0.10 15.92
C LEU A 111 -25.83 0.51 16.02
N SER A 112 -26.11 1.80 16.27
CA SER A 112 -27.47 2.32 16.39
C SER A 112 -28.14 2.49 15.03
N ALA A 113 -29.48 2.51 15.03
CA ALA A 113 -30.26 2.78 13.82
C ALA A 113 -30.00 4.21 13.30
N GLU A 114 -29.86 5.17 14.20
CA GLU A 114 -29.59 6.57 13.92
C GLU A 114 -28.25 6.73 13.19
N HIS A 115 -27.23 5.98 13.60
CA HIS A 115 -25.96 5.96 12.90
C HIS A 115 -26.09 5.37 11.50
N ALA A 116 -26.76 4.22 11.36
CA ALA A 116 -26.97 3.61 10.04
C ALA A 116 -27.69 4.59 9.08
N GLU A 117 -28.73 5.27 9.55
CA GLU A 117 -29.43 6.29 8.77
C GLU A 117 -28.55 7.49 8.43
N CYS A 118 -27.74 7.96 9.39
CA CYS A 118 -26.78 9.03 9.16
C CYS A 118 -25.78 8.65 8.06
N LYS A 119 -25.25 7.43 8.06
CA LYS A 119 -24.33 6.96 7.03
C LYS A 119 -24.98 6.97 5.65
N GLU A 120 -26.22 6.50 5.53
CA GLU A 120 -26.95 6.51 4.26
C GLU A 120 -27.23 7.93 3.76
N ARG A 121 -27.46 8.90 4.66
CA ARG A 121 -27.54 10.31 4.28
C ARG A 121 -26.19 10.86 3.82
N PHE A 122 -25.12 10.58 4.55
CA PHE A 122 -23.76 11.02 4.22
C PHE A 122 -23.33 10.51 2.84
N LYS A 123 -23.58 9.23 2.53
CA LYS A 123 -23.21 8.62 1.25
C LYS A 123 -23.87 9.28 0.04
N LYS A 124 -25.04 9.90 0.19
CA LYS A 124 -25.73 10.61 -0.91
C LYS A 124 -25.04 11.90 -1.33
N THR A 125 -24.31 12.54 -0.41
CA THR A 125 -23.57 13.78 -0.67
C THR A 125 -22.07 13.56 -0.78
N PHE A 126 -21.62 12.31 -0.58
CA PHE A 126 -20.21 11.94 -0.63
C PHE A 126 -19.65 12.11 -2.04
N VAL A 127 -18.54 12.85 -2.13
CA VAL A 127 -17.74 12.96 -3.35
C VAL A 127 -16.55 12.00 -3.26
N PRO A 128 -16.45 11.01 -4.16
CA PRO A 128 -15.35 10.05 -4.13
C PRO A 128 -14.00 10.72 -4.39
N PRO A 129 -12.94 10.34 -3.66
CA PRO A 129 -11.61 10.90 -3.88
C PRO A 129 -11.02 10.54 -5.25
N PHE A 130 -11.46 9.40 -5.83
CA PHE A 130 -10.98 8.93 -7.13
C PHE A 130 -12.14 8.85 -8.13
N PRO A 131 -12.48 9.94 -8.84
CA PRO A 131 -13.58 9.95 -9.79
C PRO A 131 -13.32 9.05 -11.01
N ASN A 132 -14.38 8.73 -11.75
CA ASN A 132 -14.23 8.06 -13.03
C ASN A 132 -13.49 8.99 -14.01
N PRO A 133 -12.56 8.50 -14.83
CA PRO A 133 -11.89 9.34 -15.82
C PRO A 133 -12.84 9.86 -16.93
N THR A 134 -14.10 9.47 -16.91
CA THR A 134 -15.15 9.87 -17.88
C THR A 134 -16.20 10.81 -17.29
N SER A 135 -16.05 11.29 -16.06
CA SER A 135 -16.94 12.28 -15.42
C SER A 135 -16.39 13.70 -15.51
#